data_AF-A0A2H0N8P2-F1
#
_entry.id   AF-A0A2H0N8P2-F1
#
_cell.length_a   1.000
_cell.length_b   1.000
_cell.length_c   1.000
_cell.angle_alpha   90.00
_cell.angle_beta   90.00
_cell.angle_gamma   90.00
#
_symmetry.space_group_name_H-M   'P 1'
#
loop_
_entity.id
_entity.type
_entity.pdbx_description
1 polymer ?
#
loop_
_entity_poly.entity_id
_entity_poly.type
_entity_poly.pdbx_seq_one_letter_code
_entity_poly.pdbx_strand_id
1 'polypeptide(L)'
;MKTKERQDSHPIILHKKNLTLSERMADKLTEFMGSWFFIGFFLFVLLSWMFLNAMIYINHWDPYPFILLNLVLSCLAAIQAPIILMSQNRQAQRDRLTANYDYAVNRKAEREIQNIQKDLEEIKTMISKVCKKSQKTRPTKKS
;
A
#
# COMPACT_ATOMS: atom_id res chain seq x y z
N MET A 1 -7.06 -32.55 -16.99
CA MET A 1 -5.90 -31.68 -17.32
C MET A 1 -6.00 -30.45 -16.42
N LYS A 2 -4.96 -30.16 -15.63
CA LYS A 2 -4.93 -29.25 -14.46
C LYS A 2 -5.24 -27.79 -14.82
N THR A 3 -6.34 -27.24 -14.30
CA THR A 3 -6.53 -25.80 -14.13
C THR A 3 -5.82 -25.35 -12.84
N LYS A 4 -4.49 -25.24 -12.88
CA LYS A 4 -3.65 -24.73 -11.78
C LYS A 4 -3.14 -23.33 -12.11
N GLU A 5 -4.03 -22.42 -12.45
CA GLU A 5 -3.70 -21.03 -12.83
C GLU A 5 -4.54 -20.00 -12.04
N ARG A 6 -4.91 -20.30 -10.79
CA ARG A 6 -5.71 -19.35 -9.98
C ARG A 6 -5.24 -19.19 -8.55
N GLN A 7 -3.94 -19.37 -8.29
CA GLN A 7 -3.36 -19.25 -6.94
C GLN A 7 -2.59 -17.93 -6.72
N ASP A 8 -2.38 -17.12 -7.75
CA ASP A 8 -1.49 -15.93 -7.70
C ASP A 8 -2.25 -14.62 -7.45
N SER A 9 -3.45 -14.70 -6.88
CA SER A 9 -4.23 -13.51 -6.55
C SER A 9 -3.73 -12.90 -5.24
N HIS A 10 -3.18 -11.69 -5.34
CA HIS A 10 -2.69 -10.90 -4.20
C HIS A 10 -3.75 -10.82 -3.09
N PRO A 11 -3.42 -11.10 -1.81
CA PRO A 11 -4.40 -11.26 -0.71
C PRO A 11 -5.27 -10.02 -0.48
N ILE A 12 -4.80 -8.85 -0.88
CA ILE A 12 -5.52 -7.57 -0.83
C ILE A 12 -6.84 -7.62 -1.64
N ILE A 13 -6.89 -8.39 -2.72
CA ILE A 13 -8.08 -8.48 -3.60
C ILE A 13 -9.23 -9.22 -2.91
N LEU A 14 -8.91 -10.25 -2.12
CA LEU A 14 -9.90 -11.04 -1.37
C LEU A 14 -10.48 -10.28 -0.18
N HIS A 15 -9.66 -9.43 0.47
CA HIS A 15 -10.07 -8.72 1.67
C HIS A 15 -11.08 -7.59 1.41
N LYS A 16 -11.17 -7.09 0.16
CA LYS A 16 -12.08 -6.00 -0.22
C LYS A 16 -13.58 -6.37 -0.12
N LYS A 17 -13.92 -7.66 -0.03
CA LYS A 17 -15.30 -8.15 -0.13
C LYS A 17 -16.12 -8.02 1.16
N ASN A 18 -15.50 -7.71 2.30
CA ASN A 18 -16.16 -7.60 3.62
C ASN A 18 -16.00 -6.21 4.27
N LEU A 19 -15.96 -5.14 3.48
CA LEU A 19 -15.93 -3.78 4.04
C LEU A 19 -17.32 -3.42 4.59
N THR A 20 -17.37 -3.07 5.86
CA THR A 20 -18.58 -2.54 6.50
C THR A 20 -18.97 -1.19 5.87
N LEU A 21 -20.24 -0.83 6.00
CA LEU A 21 -20.81 0.38 5.39
C LEU A 21 -20.10 1.65 5.92
N SER A 22 -19.75 1.66 7.20
CA SER A 22 -18.95 2.70 7.86
C SER A 22 -17.53 2.80 7.30
N GLU A 23 -16.85 1.68 7.05
CA GLU A 23 -15.51 1.68 6.45
C GLU A 23 -15.52 2.25 5.04
N ARG A 24 -16.56 1.94 4.26
CA ARG A 24 -16.73 2.47 2.90
C ARG A 24 -17.02 3.97 2.90
N MET A 25 -17.76 4.46 3.90
CA MET A 25 -17.98 5.90 4.10
C MET A 25 -16.70 6.60 4.55
N ALA A 26 -15.95 6.03 5.50
CA ALA A 26 -14.68 6.56 5.96
C ALA A 26 -13.63 6.64 4.83
N ASP A 27 -13.58 5.64 3.94
CA ASP A 27 -12.73 5.67 2.74
C ASP A 27 -13.08 6.85 1.83
N LYS A 28 -14.37 7.02 1.50
CA LYS A 28 -14.83 8.14 0.66
C LYS A 28 -14.57 9.50 1.32
N LEU A 29 -14.78 9.61 2.64
CA LEU A 29 -14.52 10.84 3.38
C LEU A 29 -13.03 11.16 3.42
N THR A 30 -12.16 10.17 3.62
CA THR A 30 -10.70 10.36 3.60
C THR A 30 -10.23 10.82 2.22
N GLU A 31 -10.74 10.19 1.16
CA GLU A 31 -10.43 10.56 -0.22
C GLU A 31 -10.91 11.98 -0.55
N PHE A 32 -12.07 12.38 -0.04
CA PHE A 32 -12.61 13.73 -0.22
C PHE A 32 -11.84 14.79 0.60
N MET A 33 -11.52 14.50 1.86
CA MET A 33 -10.74 15.38 2.74
C MET A 33 -9.29 15.58 2.30
N GLY A 34 -8.71 14.61 1.58
CA GLY A 34 -7.35 14.69 1.03
C GLY A 34 -7.24 15.43 -0.31
N SER A 35 -8.35 15.86 -0.91
CA SER A 35 -8.35 16.53 -2.21
C SER A 35 -7.86 17.98 -2.10
N TRP A 36 -6.97 18.38 -3.01
CA TRP A 36 -6.42 19.74 -3.06
C TRP A 36 -7.49 20.82 -3.24
N PHE A 37 -8.59 20.49 -3.92
CA PHE A 37 -9.75 21.37 -4.08
C PHE A 37 -10.51 21.60 -2.76
N PHE A 38 -10.58 20.59 -1.88
CA PHE A 38 -11.27 20.72 -0.59
C PHE A 38 -10.51 21.67 0.34
N ILE A 39 -9.18 21.58 0.38
CA ILE A 39 -8.34 22.51 1.13
C ILE A 39 -8.58 23.95 0.67
N GLY A 40 -8.58 24.20 -0.64
CA GLY A 40 -8.82 25.55 -1.19
C GLY A 40 -10.21 26.09 -0.88
N PHE A 41 -11.25 25.26 -1.02
CA PHE A 41 -12.63 25.63 -0.67
C PHE A 41 -12.77 25.94 0.82
N PHE A 42 -12.21 25.11 1.70
CA PHE A 42 -12.27 25.30 3.14
C PHE A 42 -11.58 26.61 3.56
N LEU A 43 -10.41 26.91 2.99
CA LEU A 43 -9.70 28.16 3.22
C LEU A 43 -10.51 29.38 2.72
N PHE A 44 -11.14 29.25 1.56
CA PHE A 44 -12.01 30.30 1.00
C PHE A 44 -13.21 30.58 1.90
N VAL A 45 -13.88 29.55 2.41
CA VAL A 45 -15.02 29.71 3.35
C VAL A 45 -14.57 30.38 4.64
N LEU A 46 -13.41 30.00 5.19
CA LEU A 46 -12.85 30.65 6.39
C LEU A 46 -12.58 32.14 6.15
N LEU A 47 -11.89 32.48 5.06
CA LEU A 47 -11.57 33.88 4.72
C LEU A 47 -12.84 34.69 4.42
N SER A 48 -13.81 34.09 3.72
CA SER A 48 -15.11 34.72 3.43
C SER A 48 -15.89 34.99 4.72
N TRP A 49 -15.91 34.05 5.65
CA TRP A 49 -16.57 34.22 6.96
C TRP A 49 -15.91 35.33 7.80
N MET A 50 -14.58 35.37 7.82
CA MET A 50 -13.82 36.44 8.47
C MET A 50 -14.11 37.80 7.83
N PHE A 51 -14.16 37.88 6.50
CA PHE A 51 -14.41 39.12 5.77
C PHE A 51 -15.84 39.63 5.94
N LEU A 52 -16.84 38.75 5.89
CA LEU A 52 -18.25 39.07 6.15
C LEU A 52 -18.45 39.59 7.57
N ASN A 53 -17.85 38.94 8.58
CA ASN A 53 -17.92 39.42 9.96
C ASN A 53 -17.18 40.76 10.16
N ALA A 54 -16.07 40.98 9.46
CA ALA A 54 -15.33 42.24 9.55
C ALA A 54 -16.05 43.41 8.86
N MET A 55 -16.80 43.18 7.77
CA MET A 55 -17.55 44.23 7.07
C MET A 55 -18.88 44.60 7.73
N ILE A 56 -19.56 43.67 8.39
CA ILE A 56 -20.82 43.93 9.12
C ILE A 56 -20.47 44.51 10.51
N TYR A 57 -20.10 45.79 10.54
CA TYR A 57 -19.71 46.52 11.77
C TYR A 57 -20.90 46.77 12.74
N ILE A 58 -22.14 46.62 12.27
CA ILE A 58 -23.34 47.12 12.96
C ILE A 58 -23.99 46.08 13.89
N ASN A 59 -23.70 44.78 13.73
CA ASN A 59 -24.20 43.72 14.60
C ASN A 59 -23.13 42.64 14.73
N HIS A 60 -22.21 42.80 15.69
CA HIS A 60 -21.10 41.87 15.95
C HIS A 60 -21.63 40.48 16.31
N TRP A 61 -21.93 39.66 15.30
CA TRP A 61 -22.41 38.29 15.47
C TRP A 61 -21.31 37.36 15.99
N ASP A 62 -20.03 37.66 15.70
CA ASP A 62 -18.87 36.98 16.26
C ASP A 62 -17.71 37.98 16.50
N PRO A 63 -17.69 38.70 17.65
CA PRO A 63 -16.62 39.61 18.02
C PRO A 63 -15.27 38.90 18.13
N TYR A 64 -14.19 39.64 17.85
CA TYR A 64 -12.83 39.10 18.04
C TYR A 64 -12.63 38.66 19.50
N PRO A 65 -12.17 37.44 19.80
CA PRO A 65 -11.61 36.41 18.93
C PRO A 65 -12.65 35.35 18.52
N PHE A 66 -13.11 35.38 17.26
CA PHE A 66 -14.15 34.52 16.64
C PHE A 66 -14.48 33.20 17.39
N ILE A 67 -15.34 33.29 18.41
CA ILE A 67 -15.55 32.22 19.40
C ILE A 67 -16.34 31.06 18.78
N LEU A 68 -17.29 31.39 17.90
CA LEU A 68 -18.12 30.41 17.21
C LEU A 68 -17.30 29.66 16.16
N LEU A 69 -16.48 30.38 15.40
CA LEU A 69 -15.57 29.76 14.42
C LEU A 69 -14.59 28.80 15.11
N ASN A 70 -14.01 29.22 16.23
CA ASN A 70 -13.07 28.41 16.99
C ASN A 70 -13.75 27.14 17.57
N LEU A 71 -14.98 27.27 18.07
CA LEU A 71 -15.78 26.13 18.54
C LEU A 71 -16.03 25.11 17.43
N VAL A 72 -16.47 25.57 16.25
CA VAL A 72 -16.75 24.71 15.11
C VAL A 72 -15.48 24.01 14.62
N LEU A 73 -14.37 24.74 14.49
CA LEU A 73 -13.08 24.18 14.09
C LEU A 73 -12.58 23.12 15.08
N SER A 74 -12.73 23.38 16.39
CA SER A 74 -12.35 22.43 17.43
C SER A 74 -13.18 21.14 17.35
N CYS A 75 -14.49 21.24 17.12
CA CYS A 75 -15.35 20.08 16.93
C CYS A 75 -15.00 19.30 15.66
N LEU A 76 -14.73 19.98 14.55
CA LEU A 76 -14.28 19.36 13.30
C LEU A 76 -12.97 18.60 13.48
N ALA A 77 -12.00 19.19 14.17
CA ALA A 77 -10.72 18.54 14.48
C ALA A 77 -10.91 17.30 15.38
N ALA A 78 -11.78 17.39 16.38
CA ALA A 78 -12.09 16.27 17.28
C ALA A 78 -12.69 15.07 16.54
N ILE A 79 -13.51 15.30 15.52
CA ILE A 79 -14.08 14.23 14.68
C ILE A 79 -13.07 13.72 13.65
N GLN A 80 -12.15 14.56 13.17
CA GLN A 80 -11.10 14.14 12.23
C GLN A 80 -10.12 13.14 12.84
N ALA A 81 -9.66 13.36 14.07
CA ALA A 81 -8.66 12.50 14.72
C ALA A 81 -9.01 10.99 14.72
N PRO A 82 -10.22 10.55 15.14
CA PRO A 82 -10.59 9.13 15.10
C PRO A 82 -10.80 8.60 13.68
N ILE A 83 -11.31 9.41 12.75
CA ILE A 83 -11.48 8.99 11.35
C ILE A 83 -10.11 8.73 10.71
N ILE A 84 -9.15 9.64 10.91
CA ILE A 84 -7.77 9.47 10.45
C ILE A 84 -7.16 8.24 11.11
N LEU A 85 -7.33 8.06 12.42
CA LEU A 85 -6.80 6.90 13.14
C LEU A 85 -7.39 5.57 12.64
N MET A 86 -8.69 5.52 12.35
CA MET A 86 -9.33 4.35 11.76
C MET A 86 -8.79 4.07 10.36
N SER A 87 -8.61 5.11 9.54
CA SER A 87 -8.06 4.99 8.19
C SER A 87 -6.61 4.49 8.22
N GLN A 88 -5.79 5.00 9.14
CA GLN A 88 -4.41 4.58 9.36
C GLN A 88 -4.32 3.14 9.87
N ASN A 89 -5.09 2.76 10.90
CA ASN A 89 -5.10 1.40 11.43
C ASN A 89 -5.43 0.37 10.35
N ARG A 90 -6.35 0.73 9.45
CA ARG A 90 -6.72 -0.12 8.30
C ARG A 90 -5.66 -0.15 7.21
N GLN A 91 -4.98 0.97 6.91
CA GLN A 91 -3.83 0.96 6.00
C GLN A 91 -2.71 0.05 6.55
N ALA A 92 -2.36 0.18 7.83
CA ALA A 92 -1.35 -0.65 8.48
C ALA A 92 -1.68 -2.16 8.44
N GLN A 93 -2.95 -2.53 8.60
CA GLN A 93 -3.37 -3.93 8.44
C GLN A 93 -3.17 -4.45 7.01
N ARG A 94 -3.52 -3.64 6.00
CA ARG A 94 -3.31 -3.98 4.59
C ARG A 94 -1.81 -4.10 4.25
N ASP A 95 -1.00 -3.19 4.77
CA ASP A 95 0.45 -3.19 4.56
C ASP A 95 1.09 -4.43 5.20
N ARG A 96 0.66 -4.79 6.41
CA ARG A 96 1.13 -6.01 7.09
C ARG A 96 0.76 -7.27 6.32
N LEU A 97 -0.45 -7.37 5.78
CA LEU A 97 -0.88 -8.52 4.97
C LEU A 97 -0.05 -8.64 3.68
N THR A 98 0.19 -7.51 3.01
CA THR A 98 1.05 -7.45 1.82
C THR A 98 2.46 -7.90 2.14
N ALA A 99 3.07 -7.34 3.20
CA ALA A 99 4.43 -7.68 3.60
C ALA A 99 4.60 -9.19 3.92
N ASN A 100 3.62 -9.79 4.61
CA ASN A 100 3.65 -11.23 4.90
C ASN A 100 3.57 -12.09 3.63
N TYR A 101 2.76 -11.66 2.66
CA TYR A 101 2.63 -12.36 1.39
C TYR A 101 3.89 -12.26 0.56
N ASP A 102 4.44 -11.05 0.42
CA ASP A 102 5.68 -10.80 -0.30
C ASP A 102 6.83 -11.60 0.31
N TYR A 103 6.89 -11.67 1.65
CA TYR A 103 7.85 -12.51 2.34
C TYR A 103 7.70 -14.00 1.97
N ALA A 104 6.48 -14.53 1.96
CA ALA A 104 6.24 -15.93 1.60
C ALA A 104 6.62 -16.23 0.14
N VAL A 105 6.32 -15.31 -0.79
CA VAL A 105 6.70 -15.41 -2.19
C VAL A 105 8.22 -15.37 -2.36
N ASN A 106 8.90 -14.43 -1.70
CA ASN A 106 10.36 -14.33 -1.75
C ASN A 106 11.04 -15.60 -1.21
N ARG A 107 10.55 -16.15 -0.08
CA ARG A 107 11.08 -17.42 0.47
C ARG A 107 10.85 -18.59 -0.48
N LYS A 108 9.74 -18.60 -1.23
CA LYS A 108 9.48 -19.61 -2.25
C LYS A 108 10.44 -19.47 -3.43
N ALA A 109 10.61 -18.25 -3.95
CA ALA A 109 11.55 -17.95 -5.01
C ALA A 109 12.99 -18.33 -4.63
N GLU A 110 13.41 -18.03 -3.39
CA GLU A 110 14.72 -18.42 -2.87
C GLU A 110 14.95 -19.93 -2.95
N ARG A 111 13.97 -20.75 -2.53
CA ARG A 111 14.07 -22.22 -2.63
C ARG A 111 14.12 -22.70 -4.07
N GLU A 112 13.32 -22.10 -4.95
CA GLU A 112 13.31 -22.46 -6.38
C GLU A 112 14.66 -22.14 -7.03
N ILE A 113 15.27 -20.99 -6.70
CA ILE A 113 16.62 -20.62 -7.15
C ILE A 113 17.66 -21.61 -6.62
N GLN A 114 17.60 -21.99 -5.34
CA GLN A 114 18.50 -22.99 -4.77
C GLN A 114 18.40 -24.34 -5.46
N ASN A 115 17.19 -24.77 -5.85
CA ASN A 115 17.00 -26.01 -6.60
C ASN A 115 17.60 -25.90 -8.00
N ILE A 116 17.37 -24.80 -8.71
CA ILE A 116 17.96 -24.56 -10.03
C ILE A 116 19.50 -24.57 -9.95
N GLN A 117 20.09 -23.99 -8.90
CA GLN A 117 21.54 -24.01 -8.70
C GLN A 117 22.07 -25.44 -8.51
N LYS A 118 21.37 -26.29 -7.74
CA LYS A 118 21.74 -27.71 -7.59
C LYS A 118 21.67 -28.46 -8.91
N ASP A 119 20.60 -28.27 -9.68
CA ASP A 119 20.43 -28.90 -10.99
C ASP A 119 21.56 -28.47 -11.95
N LEU A 120 21.95 -27.19 -11.93
CA LEU A 120 23.07 -26.66 -12.72
C LEU A 120 24.41 -27.27 -12.30
N GLU A 121 24.67 -27.43 -11.00
CA GLU A 121 25.87 -28.09 -10.51
C GLU A 121 25.91 -29.55 -10.96
N GLU A 122 24.77 -30.26 -10.87
CA GLU A 122 24.68 -31.66 -11.31
C GLU A 122 25.01 -31.78 -12.80
N ILE A 123 24.39 -30.97 -13.65
CA ILE A 123 24.68 -30.93 -15.10
C ILE A 123 26.16 -30.63 -15.35
N LYS A 124 26.75 -29.65 -14.65
CA LYS A 124 28.18 -29.31 -14.76
C LYS A 124 29.07 -30.52 -14.42
N THR A 125 28.74 -31.27 -13.37
CA THR A 125 29.51 -32.47 -13.01
C THR A 125 29.38 -33.56 -14.07
N MET A 126 28.19 -33.78 -14.65
CA MET A 126 27.99 -34.75 -15.72
C MET A 126 28.82 -34.40 -16.96
N ILE A 127 28.79 -33.13 -17.39
CA ILE A 127 29.61 -32.64 -18.51
C ILE A 127 31.10 -32.89 -18.25
N SER A 128 31.59 -32.60 -17.03
CA SER A 128 32.99 -32.84 -16.68
C SER A 128 33.38 -34.33 -16.76
N LYS A 129 32.49 -35.24 -16.35
CA LYS A 129 32.70 -36.70 -16.43
C LYS A 129 32.74 -37.17 -17.88
N VAL A 130 31.82 -36.69 -18.72
CA VAL A 130 31.78 -37.02 -20.15
C VAL A 130 33.03 -36.51 -20.86
N CYS A 131 33.47 -35.28 -20.55
CA CYS A 131 34.69 -34.70 -21.12
C CYS A 131 35.94 -35.52 -20.75
N LYS A 132 36.09 -35.89 -19.47
CA LYS A 132 37.18 -36.79 -19.01
C LYS A 132 37.14 -38.15 -19.71
N LYS A 133 35.94 -38.73 -19.90
CA LYS A 133 35.78 -40.02 -20.58
C LYS A 133 36.17 -39.94 -22.06
N SER A 134 35.75 -38.88 -22.76
CA SER A 134 36.10 -38.63 -24.17
C SER A 134 37.61 -38.40 -24.36
N GLN A 135 38.28 -37.73 -23.42
CA GLN A 135 39.72 -37.51 -23.48
C GLN A 135 40.52 -38.80 -23.24
N LYS A 136 40.02 -39.71 -22.40
CA LYS A 136 40.64 -41.03 -22.15
C LYS A 136 40.47 -42.03 -23.31
N THR A 137 39.43 -41.84 -24.14
CA THR A 137 39.15 -42.69 -25.31
C THR A 137 39.72 -42.15 -26.62
N ARG A 138 40.30 -40.94 -26.63
CA ARG A 138 40.99 -40.39 -27.80
C ARG A 138 42.41 -40.99 -27.84
N PRO A 139 42.73 -41.90 -28.79
CA PRO A 139 44.07 -42.48 -28.87
C PRO A 139 45.09 -41.36 -29.07
N THR A 140 46.16 -41.42 -28.29
CA THR A 140 47.36 -40.60 -28.53
C THR A 140 47.84 -40.92 -29.94
N LYS A 141 47.60 -40.01 -30.89
CA LYS A 141 48.36 -39.98 -32.14
C LYS A 141 49.80 -39.65 -31.73
N LYS A 142 50.58 -40.71 -31.52
CA LYS A 142 52.04 -40.69 -31.42
C LYS A 142 52.60 -39.91 -32.61
N SER A 143 53.50 -38.97 -32.32
CA SER A 143 54.63 -38.65 -33.20
C SER A 143 55.89 -39.20 -32.55
#